data_AF-A0A3D3ZMC3-F1
#
_entry.id   AF-A0A3D3ZMC3-F1
#
_cell.length_a   1.000
_cell.length_b   1.000
_cell.length_c   1.000
_cell.angle_alpha   90.00
_cell.angle_beta   90.00
_cell.angle_gamma   90.00
#
_symmetry.space_group_name_H-M   'P 1'
#
loop_
_entity.id
_entity.type
_entity.pdbx_description
1 polymer ?
#
loop_
_entity_poly.entity_id
_entity_poly.type
_entity_poly.pdbx_seq_one_letter_code
_entity_poly.pdbx_strand_id
1 'polypeptide(L)'
;RTSETFDQVVNASLVQTMARSLNTSLTVIFTLTALTLFGGLSIRTFTLALLVGIISGTYSSIFNASMLLVIWEKGELGFNRLRRGRTPDGRDARELVASRR
;
A
#
# COMPACT_ATOMS: atom_id res chain seq x y z
N ARG A 1 -17.47 21.30 7.92
CA ARG A 1 -16.11 20.73 7.85
C ARG A 1 -16.27 19.29 7.42
N THR A 2 -16.00 18.99 6.16
CA THR A 2 -16.21 17.67 5.57
C THR A 2 -15.46 16.66 6.43
N SER A 3 -16.21 15.77 7.07
CA SER A 3 -15.67 14.63 7.80
C SER A 3 -14.98 13.76 6.77
N GLU A 4 -13.68 13.97 6.55
CA GLU A 4 -12.86 12.96 5.91
C GLU A 4 -13.08 11.68 6.71
N THR A 5 -13.62 10.67 6.03
CA THR A 5 -13.86 9.37 6.65
C THR A 5 -12.53 8.88 7.23
N PHE A 6 -12.56 8.22 8.39
CA PHE A 6 -11.34 7.67 9.02
C PHE A 6 -10.47 6.91 8.01
N ASP A 7 -11.11 6.22 7.07
CA ASP A 7 -10.49 5.52 5.94
C ASP A 7 -9.65 6.43 5.03
N GLN A 8 -10.11 7.65 4.74
CA GLN A 8 -9.36 8.63 3.92
C GLN A 8 -8.10 9.12 4.65
N VAL A 9 -8.21 9.38 5.96
CA VAL A 9 -7.07 9.83 6.77
C VAL A 9 -6.02 8.73 6.91
N VAL A 10 -6.46 7.48 7.13
CA VAL A 10 -5.58 6.31 7.20
C VAL A 10 -4.89 6.07 5.85
N ASN A 11 -5.62 6.16 4.74
CA ASN A 11 -5.03 6.03 3.41
C ASN A 11 -3.97 7.10 3.13
N ALA A 12 -4.29 8.37 3.39
CA ALA A 12 -3.37 9.47 3.18
C ALA A 12 -2.08 9.29 4.00
N SER A 13 -2.20 8.82 5.24
CA SER A 13 -1.06 8.55 6.13
C SER A 13 -0.19 7.38 5.66
N LEU A 14 -0.82 6.33 5.12
CA LEU A 14 -0.11 5.21 4.51
C LEU A 14 0.68 5.68 3.28
N VAL A 15 0.02 6.33 2.32
CA VAL A 15 0.67 6.84 1.11
C VAL A 15 1.81 7.81 1.45
N GLN A 16 1.62 8.70 2.43
CA GLN A 16 2.66 9.62 2.88
C GLN A 16 3.90 8.91 3.44
N THR A 17 3.69 7.89 4.28
CA THR A 17 4.79 7.12 4.88
C THR A 17 5.54 6.31 3.82
N MET A 18 4.80 5.72 2.88
CA MET A 18 5.34 4.96 1.76
C MET A 18 6.13 5.86 0.78
N ALA A 19 5.61 7.04 0.46
CA ALA A 19 6.32 8.00 -0.40
C ALA A 19 7.65 8.45 0.24
N ARG A 20 7.67 8.68 1.55
CA ARG A 20 8.89 9.05 2.28
C ARG A 20 9.92 7.92 2.30
N SER A 21 9.50 6.68 2.58
CA SER A 21 10.40 5.51 2.60
C SER A 21 10.96 5.20 1.22
N LEU A 22 10.15 5.37 0.17
CA LEU A 22 10.57 5.21 -1.22
C LEU A 22 11.61 6.25 -1.62
N ASN A 23 11.34 7.54 -1.39
CA ASN A 23 12.29 8.61 -1.72
C ASN A 23 13.63 8.43 -1.02
N THR A 24 13.61 8.04 0.26
CA THR A 24 14.84 7.80 1.01
C THR A 24 15.62 6.63 0.39
N SER A 25 14.94 5.53 0.05
CA SER A 25 15.57 4.35 -0.57
C SER A 25 16.21 4.67 -1.93
N LEU A 26 15.52 5.44 -2.79
CA LEU A 26 16.06 5.92 -4.07
C LEU A 26 17.31 6.79 -3.87
N THR A 27 17.29 7.67 -2.87
CA THR A 27 18.43 8.54 -2.55
C THR A 27 19.63 7.74 -2.06
N VAL A 28 19.42 6.67 -1.28
CA VAL A 28 20.50 5.79 -0.85
C VAL A 28 21.07 5.00 -2.03
N ILE A 29 20.25 4.46 -2.94
CA ILE A 29 20.73 3.79 -4.16
C ILE A 29 21.60 4.74 -5.00
N PHE A 30 21.14 5.97 -5.19
CA PHE A 30 21.88 6.99 -5.92
C PHE A 30 23.25 7.27 -5.27
N THR A 31 23.26 7.45 -3.95
CA THR A 31 24.48 7.71 -3.17
C THR A 31 25.44 6.53 -3.21
N LEU A 32 24.96 5.30 -3.05
CA LEU A 32 25.77 4.08 -3.13
C LEU A 32 26.34 3.87 -4.53
N THR A 33 25.57 4.16 -5.58
CA THR A 33 26.05 4.08 -6.96
C THR A 33 27.20 5.05 -7.19
N ALA A 34 27.07 6.29 -6.71
CA ALA A 34 28.16 7.27 -6.76
C ALA A 34 29.39 6.78 -5.95
N LEU A 35 29.19 6.24 -4.74
CA LEU A 35 30.27 5.69 -3.93
C LEU A 35 30.96 4.48 -4.57
N THR A 36 30.24 3.64 -5.31
CA THR A 36 30.83 2.49 -5.99
C THR A 36 31.64 2.91 -7.23
N LEU A 37 31.23 3.97 -7.92
CA LEU A 37 31.94 4.51 -9.10
C LEU A 37 33.16 5.39 -8.71
N PHE A 38 33.01 6.26 -7.71
CA PHE A 38 34.04 7.21 -7.27
C PHE A 38 34.82 6.74 -6.04
N GLY A 39 34.42 5.65 -5.39
CA GLY A 39 35.09 5.11 -4.21
C GLY A 39 36.37 4.37 -4.53
N GLY A 40 37.38 4.55 -3.68
CA GLY A 40 38.66 3.83 -3.78
C GLY A 40 38.55 2.32 -3.53
N LEU A 41 39.61 1.59 -3.90
CA LEU A 41 39.71 0.12 -3.79
C LEU A 41 39.34 -0.45 -2.42
N SER A 42 39.63 0.28 -1.34
CA SER A 42 39.37 -0.17 0.03
C SER A 42 37.87 -0.32 0.35
N ILE A 43 37.02 0.60 -0.13
CA ILE A 43 35.58 0.60 0.17
C ILE A 43 34.74 -0.04 -0.94
N ARG A 44 35.32 -0.28 -2.12
CA ARG A 44 34.58 -0.74 -3.30
C ARG A 44 33.91 -2.09 -3.08
N THR A 45 34.58 -3.04 -2.44
CA THR A 45 34.03 -4.38 -2.15
C THR A 45 32.89 -4.31 -1.14
N PHE A 46 32.99 -3.42 -0.16
CA PHE A 46 31.95 -3.17 0.84
C PHE A 46 30.73 -2.47 0.23
N THR A 47 30.94 -1.40 -0.55
CA THR A 47 29.84 -0.68 -1.21
C THR A 47 29.17 -1.52 -2.28
N LEU A 48 29.88 -2.42 -2.98
CA LEU A 48 29.29 -3.41 -3.88
C LEU A 48 28.37 -4.39 -3.13
N ALA A 49 28.78 -4.90 -1.98
CA ALA A 49 27.93 -5.76 -1.15
C ALA A 49 26.67 -5.01 -0.66
N LEU A 50 26.84 -3.76 -0.22
CA LEU A 50 25.73 -2.89 0.15
C LEU A 50 24.80 -2.60 -1.04
N LEU A 51 25.35 -2.35 -2.22
CA LEU A 51 24.59 -2.07 -3.44
C LEU A 51 23.72 -3.27 -3.81
N VAL A 52 24.26 -4.48 -3.79
CA VAL A 52 23.50 -5.71 -4.04
C VAL A 52 22.41 -5.91 -2.98
N GLY A 53 22.74 -5.72 -1.70
CA GLY A 53 21.78 -5.84 -0.59
C GLY A 53 20.64 -4.83 -0.70
N ILE A 54 20.94 -3.58 -1.04
CA ILE A 54 19.93 -2.54 -1.21
C ILE A 54 19.13 -2.73 -2.48
N ILE A 55 19.73 -3.14 -3.60
CA ILE A 55 18.96 -3.44 -4.81
C ILE A 55 17.96 -4.55 -4.51
N SER A 56 18.39 -5.65 -3.89
CA SER A 56 17.48 -6.75 -3.49
C SER A 56 16.42 -6.28 -2.48
N GLY A 57 16.79 -5.48 -1.47
CA GLY A 57 15.88 -5.00 -0.44
C GLY A 57 14.88 -3.96 -0.94
N THR A 58 15.32 -3.03 -1.78
CA THR A 58 14.47 -1.99 -2.39
C THR A 58 13.55 -2.57 -3.45
N TYR A 59 14.01 -3.49 -4.31
CA TYR A 59 13.13 -4.14 -5.28
C TYR A 59 12.03 -4.95 -4.57
N SER A 60 12.39 -5.73 -3.54
CA SER A 60 11.42 -6.49 -2.73
C SER A 60 10.42 -5.58 -2.00
N SER A 61 10.90 -4.47 -1.43
CA SER A 61 10.04 -3.51 -0.72
C SER A 61 9.10 -2.76 -1.66
N ILE A 62 9.60 -2.29 -2.82
CA ILE A 62 8.77 -1.58 -3.83
C ILE A 62 7.71 -2.51 -4.43
N PHE A 63 8.05 -3.77 -4.71
CA PHE A 63 7.07 -4.72 -5.24
C PHE A 63 5.99 -5.05 -4.22
N ASN A 64 6.36 -5.27 -2.95
CA ASN A 64 5.37 -5.48 -1.89
C ASN A 64 4.52 -4.23 -1.64
N ALA A 65 5.13 -3.04 -1.64
CA ALA A 65 4.47 -1.75 -1.48
C ALA A 65 3.45 -1.44 -2.58
N SER A 66 3.88 -1.57 -3.84
CA SER A 66 3.04 -1.34 -5.02
C SER A 66 1.93 -2.38 -5.10
N MET A 67 2.20 -3.64 -4.75
CA MET A 67 1.18 -4.68 -4.66
C MET A 67 0.19 -4.40 -3.53
N LEU A 68 0.64 -3.88 -2.38
CA LEU A 68 -0.24 -3.44 -1.29
C LEU A 68 -1.15 -2.28 -1.73
N LEU A 69 -0.59 -1.30 -2.45
CA LEU A 69 -1.32 -0.15 -2.99
C LEU A 69 -2.39 -0.61 -3.99
N VAL A 70 -2.04 -1.51 -4.92
CA VAL A 70 -2.98 -2.08 -5.91
C VAL A 70 -4.07 -2.92 -5.24
N ILE A 71 -3.74 -3.71 -4.21
CA ILE A 71 -4.71 -4.49 -3.43
C ILE A 71 -5.68 -3.57 -2.68
N TRP A 72 -5.17 -2.48 -2.13
CA TRP A 72 -5.97 -1.49 -1.41
C TRP A 72 -6.88 -0.70 -2.37
N GLU A 73 -6.36 -0.27 -3.53
CA GLU A 73 -7.11 0.44 -4.57
C GLU A 73 -8.19 -0.44 -5.23
N LYS A 74 -7.91 -1.74 -5.43
CA LYS A 74 -8.93 -2.70 -5.89
C LYS A 74 -10.04 -2.94 -4.87
N GLY A 75 -9.88 -2.56 -3.60
CA GLY A 75 -10.91 -2.74 -2.57
C GLY A 75 -11.28 -4.21 -2.34
N GLU A 76 -10.39 -5.15 -2.71
CA GLU A 76 -10.61 -6.61 -2.61
C GLU A 76 -10.07 -7.22 -1.31
N LEU A 77 -9.75 -6.40 -0.32
CA LEU A 77 -9.74 -6.89 1.06
C LEU A 77 -11.17 -7.35 1.37
N GLY A 78 -11.34 -8.67 1.46
CA GLY A 78 -12.60 -9.41 1.57
C GLY A 78 -13.50 -9.08 2.76
N PHE A 79 -13.37 -7.89 3.34
CA PHE A 79 -14.29 -7.30 4.30
C PHE A 79 -15.55 -6.74 3.64
N ASN A 80 -15.47 -6.24 2.40
CA ASN A 80 -16.61 -5.56 1.77
C ASN A 80 -17.71 -6.52 1.26
N ARG A 81 -17.48 -7.84 1.31
CA ARG A 81 -18.53 -8.84 1.05
C ARG A 81 -19.46 -9.07 2.25
N LEU A 82 -19.10 -8.61 3.45
CA LEU A 82 -19.94 -8.76 4.65
C LEU A 82 -20.95 -7.62 4.83
N ARG A 83 -20.81 -6.51 4.11
CA ARG A 83 -21.74 -5.36 4.18
C ARG A 83 -22.76 -5.31 3.04
N ARG A 84 -22.80 -6.35 2.20
CA ARG A 84 -23.74 -6.47 1.06
C ARG A 84 -24.78 -7.57 1.28
N GLY A 85 -25.23 -7.73 2.52
CA GLY A 85 -26.36 -8.59 2.86
C GLY A 85 -27.38 -7.79 3.65
N ARG A 86 -28.63 -7.80 3.16
CA ARG A 86 -29.85 -7.29 3.80
C ARG A 86 -30.14 -5.79 3.59
N THR A 87 -30.29 -5.38 2.33
CA THR A 87 -31.38 -4.46 1.99
C THR A 87 -32.67 -5.30 2.12
N PRO A 88 -33.60 -4.99 3.03
CA PRO A 88 -34.88 -5.68 3.08
C PRO A 88 -35.57 -5.45 1.75
N ASP A 89 -35.82 -6.55 1.04
CA ASP A 89 -36.54 -6.52 -0.22
C ASP A 89 -37.99 -6.10 0.09
N GLY A 90 -38.51 -5.10 -0.62
CA GLY A 90 -39.87 -4.59 -0.43
C GLY A 90 -40.96 -5.65 -0.65
N ARG A 91 -40.59 -6.87 -1.04
CA ARG A 91 -41.43 -8.07 -1.04
C ARG A 91 -41.85 -8.52 0.37
N ASP A 92 -41.01 -8.33 1.38
CA ASP A 92 -41.32 -8.72 2.77
C ASP A 92 -42.45 -7.84 3.36
N ALA A 93 -42.43 -6.54 3.02
CA ALA A 93 -43.48 -5.61 3.44
C ALA A 93 -44.84 -5.94 2.78
N ARG A 94 -44.84 -6.55 1.59
CA ARG A 94 -46.05 -6.97 0.89
C ARG A 94 -46.63 -8.27 1.45
N GLU A 95 -45.79 -9.22 1.89
CA GLU A 95 -46.25 -10.43 2.59
C GLU A 95 -46.88 -10.13 3.95
N LEU A 96 -46.34 -9.17 4.70
CA LEU A 96 -46.90 -8.78 5.99
C LEU A 96 -48.25 -8.05 5.90
N VAL A 97 -48.52 -7.37 4.77
CA VAL A 97 -49.82 -6.76 4.49
C VAL A 97 -50.80 -7.79 3.94
N ALA A 98 -50.33 -8.79 3.19
CA ALA A 98 -51.16 -9.87 2.67
C ALA A 98 -51.62 -10.85 3.75
N SER A 99 -50.82 -11.09 4.80
CA SER A 99 -51.19 -11.96 5.93
C SER A 99 -52.11 -11.30 6.97
N ARG A 100 -52.40 -9.99 6.83
CA ARG A 100 -53.31 -9.22 7.69
C ARG A 100 -54.71 -9.03 7.09
N ARG A 101 -55.05 -9.73 6.01
CA ARG A 101 -56.41 -9.81 5.46
C ARG A 101 -56.99 -11.21 5.57
#